data_AF-A0A9E5NHW7-F1
#
_entry.id   AF-A0A9E5NHW7-F1
#
_cell.length_a   1.000
_cell.length_b   1.000
_cell.length_c   1.000
_cell.angle_alpha   90.00
_cell.angle_beta   90.00
_cell.angle_gamma   90.00
#
_symmetry.space_group_name_H-M   'P 1'
#
loop_
_entity.id
_entity.type
_entity.pdbx_description
1 polymer ?
#
loop_
_entity_poly.entity_id
_entity_poly.type
_entity_poly.pdbx_seq_one_letter_code
_entity_poly.pdbx_strand_id
1 'polypeptide(L)'
;RGSVEEYAYQEEGGNHTYRYGSGHIHVVELTDLAPDTTYYFVCGGSEGGYSEERSFHTGPAIPSEIRFIAGGDSRSQPDIRDSVS
;
A
#
# COMPACT_ATOMS: atom_id res chain seq x y z
N ARG A 1 13.68 6.18 10.89
CA ARG A 1 13.83 5.13 9.85
C ARG A 1 13.68 3.83 10.59
N GLY A 2 12.51 3.18 10.51
CA GLY A 2 12.29 1.91 11.17
C GLY A 2 13.19 0.83 10.57
N SER A 3 13.98 0.15 11.39
CA SER A 3 14.66 -1.09 11.00
C SER A 3 13.68 -2.25 11.10
N VAL A 4 13.78 -3.27 10.25
CA VAL A 4 12.85 -4.43 10.29
C VAL A 4 12.82 -5.10 11.66
N GLU A 5 13.95 -5.11 12.35
CA GLU A 5 14.13 -5.69 13.68
C GLU A 5 13.40 -4.92 14.79
N GLU A 6 12.93 -3.70 14.52
CA GLU A 6 12.17 -2.86 15.46
C GLU A 6 10.67 -3.20 15.45
N TYR A 7 10.20 -3.96 14.47
CA TYR A 7 8.79 -4.32 14.32
C TYR A 7 8.48 -5.63 15.03
N ALA A 8 7.48 -5.61 15.91
CA ALA A 8 7.07 -6.78 16.71
C ALA A 8 6.30 -7.84 15.90
N TYR A 9 5.79 -7.49 14.72
CA TYR A 9 4.95 -8.33 13.89
C TYR A 9 5.44 -8.30 12.45
N GLN A 10 5.27 -9.43 11.75
CA GLN A 10 5.60 -9.58 10.35
C GLN A 10 4.58 -10.49 9.68
N GLU A 11 4.35 -10.26 8.39
CA GLU A 11 3.52 -11.11 7.54
C GLU A 11 4.20 -11.30 6.19
N GLU A 12 3.98 -12.45 5.58
CA GLU A 12 4.49 -12.80 4.26
C GLU A 12 3.35 -12.95 3.26
N GLY A 13 3.61 -12.52 2.02
CA GLY A 13 2.60 -12.49 0.97
C GLY A 13 3.07 -13.13 -0.33
N GLY A 14 2.15 -13.19 -1.28
CA GLY A 14 2.42 -13.69 -2.63
C GLY A 14 2.98 -12.62 -3.55
N ASN A 15 3.44 -13.05 -4.73
CA ASN A 15 3.72 -12.13 -5.83
C ASN A 15 3.22 -12.68 -7.16
N HIS A 16 3.01 -11.79 -8.12
CA HIS A 16 2.68 -12.13 -9.49
C HIS A 16 3.36 -11.18 -10.46
N THR A 17 3.54 -11.64 -11.69
CA THR A 17 4.04 -10.84 -12.80
C THR A 17 2.88 -10.42 -13.70
N TYR A 18 3.06 -9.33 -14.43
CA TYR A 18 2.08 -8.83 -15.39
C TYR A 18 2.67 -8.87 -16.79
N ARG A 19 1.93 -9.43 -17.77
CA ARG A 19 2.43 -9.73 -19.11
C ARG A 19 3.08 -8.54 -19.84
N TYR A 20 2.63 -7.32 -19.58
CA TYR A 20 3.11 -6.11 -20.25
C TYR A 20 3.95 -5.20 -19.34
N GLY A 21 4.39 -5.71 -18.18
CA GLY A 21 5.23 -4.98 -17.24
C GLY A 21 6.49 -5.78 -16.88
N SER A 22 7.51 -5.08 -16.42
CA SER A 22 8.68 -5.70 -15.78
C SER A 22 8.50 -5.72 -14.27
N GLY A 23 9.02 -6.76 -13.62
CA GLY A 23 9.06 -6.86 -12.15
C GLY A 23 7.93 -7.69 -11.54
N HIS A 24 7.89 -7.70 -10.20
CA HIS A 24 6.94 -8.44 -9.39
C HIS A 24 6.01 -7.49 -8.65
N ILE A 25 4.72 -7.81 -8.64
CA ILE A 25 3.74 -7.17 -7.76
C ILE A 25 3.61 -8.05 -6.52
N HIS A 26 4.03 -7.54 -5.37
CA HIS A 26 3.91 -8.22 -4.08
C HIS A 26 2.61 -7.80 -3.39
N VAL A 27 1.90 -8.78 -2.81
CA VAL A 27 0.64 -8.57 -2.11
C VAL A 27 0.71 -9.29 -0.76
N VAL A 28 0.59 -8.53 0.32
CA VAL A 28 0.61 -9.01 1.71
C VAL A 28 -0.70 -8.57 2.37
N GLU A 29 -1.38 -9.50 3.04
CA GLU A 29 -2.57 -9.22 3.82
C GLU A 29 -2.18 -9.02 5.29
N LEU A 30 -2.71 -7.98 5.93
CA LEU A 30 -2.55 -7.74 7.37
C LEU A 30 -3.89 -7.94 8.05
N THR A 31 -4.00 -8.94 8.91
CA THR A 31 -5.24 -9.27 9.64
C THR A 31 -5.15 -8.86 11.11
N ASP A 32 -6.26 -9.02 11.83
CA ASP A 32 -6.33 -8.84 13.29
C ASP A 32 -5.87 -7.46 13.80
N LEU A 33 -6.00 -6.45 12.94
CA LEU A 33 -5.68 -5.07 13.27
C LEU A 33 -6.76 -4.45 14.14
N ALA A 34 -6.33 -3.71 15.15
CA ALA A 34 -7.23 -2.90 15.96
C ALA A 34 -7.91 -1.84 15.08
N PRO A 35 -9.21 -1.57 15.28
CA PRO A 35 -9.90 -0.49 14.58
C PRO A 35 -9.36 0.88 15.02
N ASP A 36 -9.56 1.90 14.19
CA ASP A 36 -9.22 3.30 14.49
C ASP A 36 -7.76 3.48 14.99
N THR A 37 -6.83 2.71 14.42
CA THR A 37 -5.45 2.62 14.89
C THR A 37 -4.47 2.88 13.76
N THR A 38 -3.48 3.75 14.02
CA THR A 38 -2.38 3.99 13.09
C THR A 38 -1.33 2.90 13.25
N TYR A 39 -1.08 2.17 12.16
CA TYR A 39 -0.01 1.18 12.07
C TYR A 39 1.13 1.76 11.23
N TYR A 40 2.35 1.53 11.68
CA TYR A 40 3.57 1.81 10.94
C TYR A 40 4.06 0.50 10.32
N PHE A 41 4.66 0.56 9.14
CA PHE A 41 5.20 -0.61 8.48
C PHE A 41 6.37 -0.27 7.56
N VAL A 42 7.22 -1.27 7.33
CA VAL A 42 8.15 -1.36 6.21
C VAL A 42 7.75 -2.55 5.35
N CYS A 43 7.97 -2.48 4.04
CA CYS A 43 7.73 -3.61 3.14
C CYS A 43 8.95 -3.86 2.26
N GLY A 44 9.19 -5.13 1.93
CA GLY A 44 10.36 -5.54 1.16
C GLY A 44 10.82 -6.94 1.55
N GLY A 45 12.09 -7.23 1.30
CA GLY A 45 12.70 -8.50 1.65
C GLY A 45 14.22 -8.43 1.62
N SER A 46 14.89 -9.43 2.20
CA SER A 46 16.36 -9.47 2.32
C SER A 46 17.10 -9.36 0.98
N GLU A 47 16.52 -9.87 -0.11
CA GLU A 47 17.09 -9.78 -1.45
C GLU A 47 16.88 -8.42 -2.12
N GLY A 48 15.70 -7.82 -1.93
CA GLY A 48 15.28 -6.58 -2.61
C GLY A 48 15.47 -5.29 -1.79
N GLY A 49 15.85 -5.43 -0.53
CA GLY A 49 15.84 -4.35 0.46
C GLY A 49 14.44 -4.08 1.01
N TYR A 50 14.38 -3.17 1.97
CA TYR A 50 13.15 -2.70 2.60
C TYR A 50 12.88 -1.24 2.26
N SER A 51 11.60 -0.88 2.22
CA SER A 51 11.15 0.50 2.05
C SER A 51 11.58 1.38 3.23
N GLU A 52 11.52 2.69 3.04
CA GLU A 52 11.37 3.58 4.19
C GLU A 52 10.04 3.29 4.90
N GLU A 53 9.98 3.63 6.19
CA GLU A 53 8.76 3.47 7.00
C GLU A 53 7.59 4.27 6.42
N ARG A 54 6.43 3.64 6.40
CA ARG A 54 5.14 4.20 6.00
C ARG A 54 4.12 3.93 7.09
N SER A 55 2.95 4.54 6.98
CA SER A 55 1.84 4.27 7.88
C SER A 55 0.50 4.29 7.16
N PHE A 56 -0.47 3.61 7.76
CA PHE A 56 -1.88 3.70 7.41
C PHE A 56 -2.71 3.71 8.69
N HIS A 57 -3.97 4.12 8.58
CA HIS A 57 -4.91 4.15 9.68
C HIS A 57 -6.08 3.22 9.34
N THR A 58 -6.40 2.29 10.23
CA THR A 58 -7.51 1.36 10.04
C THR A 58 -8.85 2.06 10.14
N GLY A 59 -9.88 1.49 9.52
CA GLY A 59 -11.24 2.00 9.67
C GLY A 59 -11.75 1.90 11.11
N PRO A 60 -12.68 2.77 11.51
CA PRO A 60 -13.31 2.72 12.83
C PRO A 60 -14.30 1.54 12.91
N ALA A 61 -14.39 0.90 14.08
CA ALA A 61 -15.35 -0.20 14.31
C ALA A 61 -16.79 0.29 14.53
N ILE A 62 -16.96 1.57 14.88
CA ILE A 62 -18.26 2.21 15.07
C ILE A 62 -18.41 3.33 14.04
N PRO A 63 -19.66 3.68 13.66
CA PRO A 63 -19.89 4.80 12.74
C PRO A 63 -19.22 6.08 13.25
N SER A 64 -18.37 6.67 12.42
CA SER A 64 -17.76 7.98 12.64
C SER A 64 -17.69 8.73 11.31
N GLU A 65 -17.18 9.97 11.35
CA GLU A 65 -16.97 10.74 10.13
C GLU A 65 -15.86 10.09 9.29
N ILE A 66 -16.23 9.60 8.09
CA ILE A 66 -15.28 9.09 7.10
C ILE A 66 -15.35 9.99 5.87
N ARG A 67 -14.19 10.44 5.40
CA ARG A 67 -14.08 11.20 4.14
C ARG A 67 -13.69 10.28 3.00
N PHE A 68 -14.54 10.24 1.98
CA PHE A 68 -14.26 9.56 0.73
C PHE A 68 -13.85 10.58 -0.34
N ILE A 69 -12.84 10.24 -1.14
CA ILE A 69 -12.50 10.94 -2.37
C ILE A 69 -12.94 10.05 -3.53
N ALA A 70 -13.78 10.58 -4.41
CA ALA A 70 -14.19 9.91 -5.63
C ALA A 70 -13.58 10.62 -6.84
N GLY A 71 -12.86 9.88 -7.68
CA GLY A 71 -12.21 10.40 -8.89
C GLY A 71 -12.09 9.33 -9.96
N GLY A 72 -12.07 9.76 -11.22
CA GLY A 72 -11.89 8.92 -12.41
C GLY A 72 -10.89 9.57 -13.36
N ASP A 73 -10.46 8.83 -14.38
CA ASP A 73 -9.61 9.34 -15.47
C ASP A 73 -8.24 9.93 -15.01
N SER A 74 -7.71 9.44 -13.88
CA SER A 74 -6.45 9.88 -13.26
C SER A 74 -5.17 9.43 -13.99
N ARG A 75 -5.20 9.31 -15.32
CA ARG A 75 -4.05 8.84 -16.12
C ARG A 75 -2.89 9.85 -15.99
N SER A 76 -1.67 9.32 -15.99
CA SER A 76 -0.43 10.10 -15.82
C SER A 76 0.09 10.77 -17.10
N GLN A 77 -0.60 10.61 -18.24
CA GLN A 77 -0.21 11.15 -19.54
C GLN A 77 -1.22 12.23 -19.98
N PRO A 78 -1.09 13.47 -19.48
CA PRO A 78 -2.03 14.54 -19.79
C PRO A 78 -2.05 14.87 -21.29
N ASP A 79 -0.89 14.85 -21.96
CA ASP A 79 -0.79 15.17 -23.40
C ASP A 79 -1.61 14.20 -24.28
N ILE A 80 -1.57 12.90 -23.98
CA ILE A 80 -2.35 11.88 -24.70
C ILE A 80 -3.84 12.04 -24.42
N ARG A 81 -4.22 12.29 -23.16
CA ARG A 81 -5.62 12.59 -22.79
C ARG A 81 -6.17 13.78 -23.57
N ASP A 82 -5.39 14.86 -23.65
CA ASP A 82 -5.84 16.11 -24.28
C ASP A 82 -5.92 15.99 -25.80
N SER A 83 -5.15 15.09 -26.42
CA SER A 83 -5.21 14.83 -27.87
C SER A 83 -6.47 14.09 -28.35
N VAL A 84 -7.28 13.52 -27.44
CA VAL A 84 -8.50 12.75 -27.77
C VAL A 84 -9.78 13.38 -27.21
N SER A 85 -9.69 14.58 -26.62
CA SER A 85 -10.83 15.34 -26.07
C SER A 85 -11.27 16.48 -26.98
#